data_AF-A0A2P5E2I9-F1
#
_entry.id   AF-A0A2P5E2I9-F1
#
_cell.length_a   1.000
_cell.length_b   1.000
_cell.length_c   1.000
_cell.angle_alpha   90.00
_cell.angle_beta   90.00
_cell.angle_gamma   90.00
#
_symmetry.space_group_name_H-M   'P 1'
#
loop_
_entity.id
_entity.type
_entity.pdbx_description
1 polymer ?
#
loop_
_entity_poly.entity_id
_entity_poly.type
_entity_poly.pdbx_seq_one_letter_code
_entity_poly.pdbx_strand_id
1 'polypeptide(L)'
;MDLQGIKCRPYKFIHGNTKQISAMLKESVNRPTGLSHEIFPRLQPRTHCWSNMYTQLLILEPELIKEVLNDRDKASHKPEINPYLKKILRDGLTMSQAGKWAKMRKLASFAFHNESLKVSSCYFF
;
A
#
# COMPACT_ATOMS: atom_id res chain seq x y z
N MET A 1 23.58 27.50 0.67
CA MET A 1 22.72 26.60 -0.13
C MET A 1 21.73 25.97 0.82
N ASP A 2 20.57 26.60 0.96
CA ASP A 2 19.54 26.21 1.91
C ASP A 2 18.84 24.94 1.42
N LEU A 3 18.84 23.91 2.26
CA LEU A 3 18.16 22.64 1.99
C LEU A 3 16.64 22.89 1.97
N GLN A 4 16.08 23.20 0.80
CA GLN A 4 14.65 23.08 0.54
C GLN A 4 14.28 21.59 0.54
N GLY A 5 13.90 21.09 1.70
CA GLY A 5 13.45 19.73 1.87
C GLY A 5 12.93 19.50 3.27
N ILE A 6 11.79 18.82 3.38
CA ILE A 6 11.25 18.44 4.69
C ILE A 6 12.28 17.48 5.31
N LYS A 7 12.94 17.88 6.41
CA LYS A 7 13.94 17.05 7.10
C LYS A 7 13.28 15.77 7.62
N CYS A 8 13.63 14.64 7.01
CA CYS A 8 13.22 13.35 7.54
C CYS A 8 13.97 13.03 8.82
N ARG A 9 13.22 12.75 9.90
CA ARG A 9 13.79 12.34 11.18
C ARG A 9 13.65 10.82 11.34
N PRO A 10 14.68 10.12 11.84
CA PRO A 10 14.62 8.70 12.12
C PRO A 10 13.55 8.39 13.19
N TYR A 11 12.95 7.21 13.11
CA TYR A 11 11.88 6.75 13.99
C TYR A 11 12.33 6.76 15.47
N LYS A 12 11.50 7.31 16.38
CA LYS A 12 11.75 7.31 17.82
C LYS A 12 10.82 6.35 18.58
N PHE A 13 11.37 5.47 19.39
CA PHE A 13 10.59 4.62 20.30
C PHE A 13 10.04 5.44 21.49
N ILE A 14 8.87 5.21 22.11
CA ILE A 14 7.82 4.15 21.97
C ILE A 14 6.66 4.58 21.04
N HIS A 15 6.35 5.89 20.97
CA HIS A 15 5.20 6.40 20.23
C HIS A 15 5.52 6.79 18.77
N GLY A 16 6.73 6.52 18.30
CA GLY A 16 7.16 6.89 16.97
C GLY A 16 7.31 8.40 16.78
N ASN A 17 7.35 8.78 15.51
CA ASN A 17 7.31 10.18 15.06
C ASN A 17 5.88 10.63 14.71
N THR A 18 4.85 10.01 15.29
CA THR A 18 3.44 10.18 14.89
C THR A 18 2.98 11.64 14.91
N LYS A 19 3.33 12.40 15.96
CA LYS A 19 3.02 13.84 16.06
C LYS A 19 3.70 14.67 14.96
N GLN A 20 4.93 14.31 14.60
CA GLN A 20 5.68 14.99 13.55
C GLN A 20 5.13 14.66 12.17
N ILE A 21 4.71 13.41 11.93
CA ILE A 21 4.04 13.00 10.69
C ILE A 21 2.73 13.77 10.52
N SER A 22 1.95 13.92 11.59
CA SER A 22 0.73 14.73 11.59
C SER A 22 1.03 16.20 11.31
N ALA A 23 2.10 16.76 11.89
CA ALA A 23 2.53 18.12 11.61
C ALA A 23 2.99 18.32 10.16
N MET A 24 3.77 17.37 9.60
CA MET A 24 4.19 17.39 8.18
C MET A 24 2.99 17.36 7.23
N LEU A 25 1.97 16.56 7.55
CA LEU A 25 0.73 16.52 6.76
C LEU A 25 -0.05 17.83 6.86
N LYS A 26 -0.15 18.41 8.06
CA LYS A 26 -0.82 19.70 8.25
C LYS A 26 -0.09 20.81 7.48
N GLU A 27 1.23 20.79 7.49
CA GLU A 27 2.06 21.74 6.74
C GLU A 27 1.93 21.54 5.23
N SER A 28 1.94 20.30 4.72
CA SER A 28 1.81 20.03 3.28
C SER A 28 0.45 20.44 2.73
N VAL A 29 -0.62 20.23 3.50
CA VAL A 29 -1.97 20.66 3.12
C VAL A 29 -2.09 22.18 3.09
N ASN A 30 -1.47 22.88 4.06
CA ASN A 30 -1.55 24.33 4.21
C ASN A 30 -0.63 25.11 3.27
N ARG A 31 0.38 24.49 2.68
CA ARG A 31 1.27 25.15 1.71
C ARG A 31 0.53 25.35 0.37
N PRO A 32 0.46 26.59 -0.16
CA PRO A 32 -0.04 26.83 -1.50
C PRO A 32 0.88 26.16 -2.53
N THR A 33 0.31 25.35 -3.42
CA THR A 33 1.03 24.70 -4.52
C THR A 33 0.58 25.32 -5.84
N GLY A 34 1.55 25.60 -6.73
CA GLY A 34 1.25 25.94 -8.12
C GLY A 34 0.65 24.76 -8.89
N LEU A 35 0.45 24.93 -10.20
CA LEU A 35 0.01 23.89 -11.13
C LEU A 35 1.13 22.87 -11.40
N SER A 36 1.55 22.15 -10.37
CA SER A 36 2.50 21.04 -10.46
C SER A 36 1.76 19.70 -10.44
N HIS A 37 2.22 18.76 -11.25
CA HIS A 37 1.73 17.38 -11.25
C HIS A 37 2.25 16.56 -10.05
N GLU A 38 3.12 17.12 -9.21
CA GLU A 38 3.71 16.46 -8.05
C GLU A 38 2.78 16.50 -6.82
N ILE A 39 1.72 15.68 -6.86
CA ILE A 39 0.71 15.61 -5.80
C ILE A 39 1.15 14.68 -4.66
N PHE A 40 1.99 13.69 -4.97
CA PHE A 40 2.39 12.64 -4.03
C PHE A 40 3.10 13.14 -2.76
N PRO A 41 4.05 14.09 -2.81
CA PRO A 41 4.69 14.65 -1.61
C PRO A 41 3.69 15.35 -0.68
N ARG A 42 2.57 15.85 -1.22
CA ARG A 42 1.53 16.54 -0.45
C ARG A 42 0.62 15.57 0.28
N LEU A 43 0.19 14.51 -0.40
CA LEU A 43 -0.71 13.50 0.14
C LEU A 43 -0.01 12.58 1.13
N GLN A 44 1.25 12.23 0.85
CA GLN A 44 2.03 11.31 1.68
C GLN A 44 3.44 11.85 1.93
N PRO A 45 3.58 12.98 2.67
CA PRO A 45 4.87 13.62 2.91
C PRO A 45 5.84 12.69 3.64
N ARG A 46 5.33 11.84 4.53
CA ARG A 46 6.13 10.80 5.21
C ARG A 46 6.71 9.79 4.22
N THR A 47 5.88 9.24 3.34
CA THR A 47 6.31 8.21 2.37
C THR A 47 7.31 8.79 1.39
N HIS A 48 7.05 10.00 0.86
CA HIS A 48 7.97 10.71 -0.01
C HIS A 48 9.34 10.93 0.67
N CYS A 49 9.31 11.41 1.91
CA CYS A 49 10.51 11.69 2.67
C CYS A 49 11.28 10.41 3.04
N TRP A 50 10.60 9.30 3.35
CA TRP A 50 11.24 8.00 3.61
C TRP A 50 11.69 7.27 2.35
N SER A 51 11.02 7.48 1.21
CA SER A 51 11.50 6.99 -0.10
C SER A 51 12.86 7.58 -0.45
N ASN A 52 13.07 8.85 -0.08
CA ASN A 52 14.38 9.49 -0.22
C ASN A 52 15.44 8.96 0.75
N MET A 53 15.04 8.24 1.82
CA MET A 53 15.96 7.64 2.79
C MET A 53 16.20 6.14 2.57
N TYR A 54 15.21 5.42 2.06
CA TYR A 54 15.24 3.99 1.82
C TYR A 54 14.95 3.72 0.36
N THR A 55 15.89 3.07 -0.34
CA THR A 55 15.76 2.73 -1.75
C THR A 55 14.57 1.78 -1.95
N GLN A 56 13.52 2.28 -2.61
CA GLN A 56 12.40 1.45 -3.06
C GLN A 56 12.73 0.94 -4.47
N LEU A 57 12.64 -0.38 -4.66
CA LEU A 57 12.77 -0.97 -5.99
C LEU A 57 11.41 -0.94 -6.68
N LEU A 58 11.29 -0.11 -7.73
CA LEU A 58 10.10 -0.08 -8.58
C LEU A 58 10.35 -0.94 -9.82
N ILE A 59 9.64 -2.05 -9.93
CA ILE A 59 9.70 -2.93 -11.10
C ILE A 59 8.60 -2.49 -12.05
N LEU A 60 9.00 -1.93 -13.20
CA LEU A 60 8.07 -1.45 -14.24
C LEU A 60 7.94 -2.43 -15.41
N GLU A 61 8.89 -3.33 -15.57
CA GLU A 61 8.89 -4.29 -16.67
C GLU A 61 7.87 -5.40 -16.42
N PRO A 62 6.94 -5.64 -17.35
CA PRO A 62 5.85 -6.60 -17.15
C PRO A 62 6.35 -8.03 -17.00
N GLU A 63 7.50 -8.37 -17.59
CA GLU A 63 8.13 -9.68 -17.47
C GLU A 63 8.61 -9.94 -16.04
N LEU A 64 9.33 -8.98 -15.46
CA LEU A 64 9.79 -9.03 -14.08
C LEU A 64 8.61 -9.00 -13.09
N ILE A 65 7.54 -8.23 -13.37
CA ILE A 65 6.32 -8.24 -12.55
C ILE A 65 5.70 -9.64 -12.54
N LYS A 66 5.60 -10.30 -13.70
CA LYS A 66 5.05 -11.67 -13.78
C LYS A 66 5.90 -12.65 -12.99
N GLU A 67 7.22 -12.52 -13.04
CA GLU A 67 8.15 -13.38 -12.31
C GLU A 67 7.97 -13.23 -10.79
N VAL A 68 7.95 -11.98 -10.30
CA VAL A 68 7.71 -11.67 -8.87
C VAL A 68 6.33 -12.13 -8.41
N LEU A 69 5.30 -12.03 -9.25
CA LEU A 69 3.94 -12.45 -8.89
C LEU A 69 3.73 -13.98 -8.97
N ASN A 70 4.50 -14.68 -9.81
CA ASN A 70 4.44 -16.14 -9.96
C ASN A 70 5.38 -16.90 -9.01
N ASP A 71 5.91 -16.21 -8.01
CA ASP A 71 6.92 -16.66 -7.07
C ASP A 71 6.82 -18.16 -6.70
N ARG A 72 7.69 -18.96 -7.33
CA ARG A 72 7.81 -20.40 -7.09
C ARG A 72 8.65 -20.70 -5.85
N ASP A 73 9.58 -19.79 -5.52
CA ASP A 73 10.60 -19.99 -4.49
C ASP A 73 10.21 -19.35 -3.14
N LYS A 74 9.04 -18.70 -3.06
CA LYS A 74 8.52 -17.97 -1.89
C LYS A 74 9.47 -16.88 -1.39
N ALA A 75 10.34 -16.37 -2.27
CA ALA A 75 11.30 -15.31 -1.92
C ALA A 75 10.60 -13.97 -1.61
N SER A 76 9.39 -13.79 -2.13
CA SER A 76 8.56 -12.60 -2.00
C SER A 76 7.60 -12.75 -0.82
N HIS A 77 7.98 -12.19 0.32
CA HIS A 77 7.06 -12.08 1.44
C HIS A 77 6.08 -10.92 1.22
N LYS A 78 4.78 -11.18 1.40
CA LYS A 78 3.80 -10.10 1.51
C LYS A 78 4.24 -9.15 2.65
N PRO A 79 4.24 -7.84 2.43
CA PRO A 79 4.67 -6.88 3.44
C PRO A 79 3.86 -7.06 4.72
N GLU A 80 4.53 -6.94 5.87
CA GLU A 80 3.83 -6.96 7.16
C GLU A 80 2.89 -5.76 7.26
N ILE A 81 1.62 -6.06 7.49
CA ILE A 81 0.56 -5.05 7.54
C ILE A 81 0.38 -4.58 8.97
N ASN A 82 -0.01 -3.30 9.11
CA ASN A 82 -0.26 -2.65 10.39
C ASN A 82 -1.04 -3.58 11.34
N PRO A 83 -0.57 -3.79 12.59
CA PRO A 83 -1.23 -4.66 13.57
C PRO A 83 -2.72 -4.37 13.78
N TYR A 84 -3.15 -3.11 13.62
CA TYR A 84 -4.56 -2.72 13.69
C TYR A 84 -5.37 -3.29 12.52
N LEU A 85 -4.87 -3.15 11.30
CA LEU A 85 -5.50 -3.73 10.11
C LEU A 85 -5.50 -5.26 10.18
N LYS A 86 -4.46 -5.86 10.76
CA LYS A 86 -4.40 -7.30 11.02
C LYS A 86 -5.50 -7.76 12.00
N LYS A 87 -5.89 -6.95 12.99
CA LYS A 87 -7.02 -7.28 13.88
C LYS A 87 -8.37 -7.26 13.15
N ILE A 88 -8.57 -6.30 12.24
CA ILE A 88 -9.82 -6.16 11.48
C ILE A 88 -9.93 -7.26 10.43
N LEU A 89 -8.90 -7.40 9.60
CA LEU A 89 -8.90 -8.33 8.47
C LEU A 89 -8.59 -9.77 8.90
N ARG A 90 -8.08 -9.97 10.13
CA ARG A 90 -7.62 -11.27 10.65
C ARG A 90 -6.81 -12.02 9.59
N ASP A 91 -7.18 -13.26 9.29
CA ASP A 91 -6.60 -14.06 8.23
C ASP A 91 -7.43 -13.96 6.94
N GLY A 92 -7.81 -12.74 6.57
CA GLY A 92 -8.54 -12.43 5.35
C GLY A 92 -7.81 -12.87 4.09
N LEU A 93 -8.44 -12.77 2.93
CA LEU A 93 -7.86 -13.18 1.65
C LEU A 93 -6.53 -12.46 1.35
N THR A 94 -6.36 -11.22 1.80
CA THR A 94 -5.11 -10.49 1.61
C THR A 94 -4.00 -10.98 2.57
N MET A 95 -4.35 -11.42 3.79
CA MET A 95 -3.40 -11.80 4.85
C MET A 95 -3.03 -13.29 4.82
N SER A 96 -3.93 -14.13 4.33
CA SER A 96 -3.72 -15.58 4.27
C SER A 96 -2.59 -15.94 3.28
N GLN A 97 -1.87 -17.01 3.62
CA GLN A 97 -0.79 -17.57 2.83
C GLN A 97 -1.14 -18.97 2.33
N ALA A 98 -0.53 -19.35 1.20
CA ALA A 98 -0.55 -20.70 0.63
C ALA A 98 -1.94 -21.38 0.63
N GLY A 99 -2.08 -22.50 1.33
CA GLY A 99 -3.30 -23.32 1.29
C GLY A 99 -4.55 -22.64 1.83
N LYS A 100 -4.42 -21.78 2.86
CA LYS A 100 -5.57 -21.03 3.40
C LYS A 100 -6.07 -20.01 2.38
N TRP A 101 -5.14 -19.33 1.72
CA TRP A 101 -5.44 -18.40 0.65
C TRP A 101 -6.09 -19.07 -0.56
N ALA A 102 -5.59 -20.25 -0.96
CA ALA A 102 -6.15 -21.00 -2.09
C ALA A 102 -7.62 -21.39 -1.84
N LYS A 103 -7.95 -21.85 -0.62
CA LYS A 103 -9.33 -22.17 -0.21
C LYS A 103 -10.22 -20.94 -0.26
N MET A 104 -9.78 -19.83 0.31
CA MET A 104 -10.55 -18.58 0.34
C MET A 104 -10.75 -18.01 -1.08
N ARG A 105 -9.72 -18.06 -1.92
CA ARG A 105 -9.82 -17.64 -3.33
C ARG A 105 -10.82 -18.50 -4.09
N LYS A 106 -10.78 -19.82 -3.92
CA LYS A 106 -11.75 -20.74 -4.56
C LYS A 106 -13.18 -20.40 -4.18
N LEU A 107 -13.43 -20.10 -2.90
CA LEU A 107 -14.75 -19.66 -2.43
C LEU A 107 -15.17 -18.33 -3.05
N ALA A 108 -14.28 -17.33 -3.05
CA ALA A 108 -14.56 -16.02 -3.66
C ALA A 108 -14.84 -16.12 -5.16
N SER A 109 -14.11 -16.99 -5.89
CA SER A 109 -14.30 -17.18 -7.33
C SER A 109 -15.71 -17.64 -7.71
N PHE A 110 -16.46 -18.29 -6.82
CA PHE A 110 -17.86 -18.63 -7.09
C PHE A 110 -18.74 -17.39 -7.16
N ALA A 111 -18.53 -16.39 -6.29
CA ALA A 111 -19.30 -15.15 -6.32
C ALA A 111 -19.00 -14.29 -7.56
N PHE A 112 -17.79 -14.40 -8.10
CA PHE A 112 -17.35 -13.68 -9.30
C PHE A 112 -17.37 -14.56 -10.56
N HIS A 113 -18.18 -15.62 -10.56
CA HIS A 113 -18.36 -16.44 -11.75
C HIS A 113 -19.23 -15.72 -12.78
N ASN A 114 -19.02 -15.99 -14.07
CA ASN A 114 -19.71 -15.28 -15.16
C ASN A 114 -21.25 -15.34 -15.01
N GLU A 115 -21.78 -16.51 -14.65
CA GLU A 115 -23.21 -16.69 -14.40
C GLU A 115 -23.72 -15.85 -13.21
N SER A 116 -22.96 -15.79 -12.12
CA SER A 116 -23.27 -14.97 -10.94
C SER A 116 -23.21 -13.47 -11.24
N LEU A 117 -22.30 -13.05 -12.11
CA LEU A 117 -22.19 -11.65 -12.57
C LEU A 117 -23.37 -11.25 -13.45
N LYS A 118 -23.86 -12.14 -14.33
CA LYS A 118 -25.07 -11.89 -15.14
C LYS A 118 -26.30 -11.64 -14.27
N VAL A 119 -26.48 -12.47 -13.24
CA VAL A 119 -27.59 -12.33 -12.29
C VAL A 119 -27.45 -11.03 -11.49
N SER A 120 -26.24 -10.69 -11.04
CA SER A 120 -25.97 -9.44 -10.31
C SER A 120 -26.24 -8.19 -11.16
N SER A 121 -25.92 -8.22 -12.46
CA SER A 121 -26.21 -7.13 -13.39
C SER A 121 -27.70 -6.87 -13.57
N CYS A 122 -28.54 -7.89 -13.38
CA CYS A 122 -29.99 -7.75 -13.50
C CYS A 122 -30.66 -7.13 -12.26
N TYR A 123 -29.94 -7.04 -11.13
CA TYR A 123 -30.43 -6.36 -9.91
C TYR A 123 -30.04 -4.88 -9.84
N PHE A 124 -29.28 -4.38 -10.82
CA PHE A 124 -28.80 -2.99 -10.87
C PHE A 124 -29.41 -2.15 -12.01
N PHE A 125 -30.37 -2.71 -12.76
CA PHE A 125 -31.19 -1.99 -13.75
C PHE A 125 -32.68 -2.15 -13.44
#